data_AF-A0A925DPY7-F1
#
_entry.id   AF-A0A925DPY7-F1
#
_cell.length_a   1.000
_cell.length_b   1.000
_cell.length_c   1.000
_cell.angle_alpha   90.00
_cell.angle_beta   90.00
_cell.angle_gamma   90.00
#
_symmetry.space_group_name_H-M   'P 1'
#
loop_
_entity.id
_entity.type
_entity.pdbx_description
1 polymer ?
#
loop_
_entity_poly.entity_id
_entity_poly.type
_entity_poly.pdbx_seq_one_letter_code
_entity_poly.pdbx_strand_id
1 'polypeptide(L)'
;MQEKEAEIFSKYLVKSSPSETLISRYVLACNKLKLAGNAKDEKIVSFAVRNPFFLPLLDAGLTFSKHKSLLRKKIMIMLAILETTPEYYEQFNTKNYSGVKWIGIFFRGCWAVAKMIMGKFILMFI
;
A
#
# COMPACT_ATOMS: atom_id res chain seq x y z
N MET A 1 -2.90 0.85 16.95
CA MET A 1 -3.42 1.15 15.59
C MET A 1 -2.32 1.02 14.53
N GLN A 2 -1.20 1.74 14.68
CA GLN A 2 -0.08 1.71 13.73
C GLN A 2 0.59 0.32 13.56
N GLU A 3 0.62 -0.52 14.60
CA GLU A 3 1.14 -1.88 14.47
C GLU A 3 0.32 -2.73 13.49
N LYS A 4 -1.01 -2.64 13.61
CA LYS A 4 -1.94 -3.30 12.69
C LYS A 4 -1.84 -2.75 11.26
N GLU A 5 -1.55 -1.45 11.11
CA GLU A 5 -1.22 -0.87 9.80
C GLU A 5 0.01 -1.55 9.19
N ALA A 6 1.11 -1.69 9.94
CA ALA A 6 2.33 -2.34 9.47
C ALA A 6 2.07 -3.77 8.97
N GLU A 7 1.31 -4.56 9.73
CA GLU A 7 0.94 -5.91 9.33
C GLU A 7 0.16 -5.96 8.03
N ILE A 8 -0.88 -5.11 7.90
CA ILE A 8 -1.76 -5.08 6.74
C ILE A 8 -1.01 -4.59 5.51
N PHE A 9 -0.20 -3.54 5.65
CA PHE A 9 0.57 -2.97 4.55
C PHE A 9 1.67 -3.92 4.09
N SER A 10 2.33 -4.64 5.00
CA SER A 10 3.27 -5.71 4.63
C SER A 10 2.58 -6.82 3.84
N LYS A 11 1.47 -7.36 4.36
CA LYS A 11 0.69 -8.40 3.66
C LYS A 11 0.20 -7.91 2.30
N TYR A 12 -0.15 -6.63 2.18
CA TYR A 12 -0.52 -6.04 0.91
C TYR A 12 0.64 -6.04 -0.09
N LEU A 13 1.80 -5.53 0.31
CA LEU A 13 2.97 -5.31 -0.54
C LEU A 13 3.71 -6.60 -0.91
N VAL A 14 4.06 -7.42 0.09
CA VAL A 14 4.96 -8.57 -0.06
C VAL A 14 4.30 -9.92 0.27
N LYS A 15 3.00 -9.93 0.58
CA LYS A 15 2.21 -11.14 0.92
C LYS A 15 2.70 -11.91 2.16
N SER A 16 3.47 -11.27 3.02
CA SER A 16 3.94 -11.83 4.29
C SER A 16 3.75 -10.84 5.46
N SER A 17 3.67 -11.39 6.68
CA SER A 17 3.66 -10.60 7.90
C SER A 17 5.07 -10.05 8.19
N PRO A 18 5.20 -8.81 8.68
CA PRO A 18 6.48 -8.24 9.05
C PRO A 18 6.94 -8.78 10.42
N SER A 19 8.25 -8.75 10.70
CA SER A 19 8.76 -9.02 12.04
C SER A 19 8.49 -7.85 13.00
N GLU A 20 8.55 -8.10 14.31
CA GLU A 20 8.34 -7.07 15.33
C GLU A 20 9.31 -5.88 15.20
N THR A 21 10.54 -6.14 14.77
CA THR A 21 11.54 -5.09 14.50
C THR A 21 11.07 -4.15 13.38
N LEU A 22 10.45 -4.68 12.32
CA LEU A 22 9.96 -3.88 11.20
C LEU A 22 8.69 -3.10 11.56
N ILE A 23 7.80 -3.70 12.36
CA ILE A 23 6.66 -3.00 12.95
C ILE A 23 7.15 -1.80 13.77
N SER A 24 8.16 -2.01 14.61
CA SER A 24 8.77 -0.94 15.43
C SER A 24 9.38 0.16 14.57
N ARG A 25 10.09 -0.18 13.48
CA ARG A 25 10.62 0.79 12.51
C ARG A 25 9.52 1.59 11.84
N TYR A 26 8.40 0.95 11.48
CA TYR A 26 7.24 1.62 10.88
C TYR A 26 6.58 2.62 11.83
N VAL A 27 6.34 2.20 13.08
CA VAL A 27 5.79 3.07 14.14
C VAL A 27 6.72 4.26 14.38
N LEU A 28 8.02 4.01 14.54
CA LEU A 28 9.02 5.05 14.72
C LEU A 28 9.03 6.04 13.55
N ALA A 29 9.02 5.55 12.31
CA ALA A 29 9.02 6.39 11.11
C ALA A 29 7.73 7.25 11.02
N CYS A 30 6.57 6.66 11.28
CA CYS A 30 5.29 7.38 11.30
C CYS A 30 5.30 8.52 12.31
N ASN A 31 5.83 8.27 13.51
CA ASN A 31 5.90 9.26 14.58
C ASN A 31 6.94 10.35 14.28
N LYS A 32 8.14 9.97 13.79
CA LYS A 32 9.22 10.90 13.46
C LYS A 32 8.84 11.86 12.32
N LEU A 33 8.16 11.35 11.30
CA LEU A 33 7.68 12.12 10.16
C LEU A 33 6.35 12.85 10.44
N LYS A 34 5.78 12.67 11.64
CA LYS A 34 4.49 13.23 12.05
C LYS A 34 3.40 12.94 11.00
N LEU A 35 3.30 11.68 10.57
CA LEU A 35 2.31 11.25 9.59
C LEU A 35 0.91 11.24 10.22
N ALA A 36 0.30 12.42 10.26
CA ALA A 36 -1.09 12.65 10.63
C ALA A 36 -1.80 13.37 9.47
N GLY A 37 -3.07 13.04 9.27
CA GLY A 37 -3.93 13.64 8.26
C GLY A 37 -5.06 14.44 8.88
N ASN A 38 -5.88 15.05 8.01
CA ASN A 38 -7.16 15.58 8.47
C ASN A 38 -8.13 14.42 8.80
N ALA A 39 -9.27 14.72 9.43
CA ALA A 39 -10.24 13.71 9.84
C ALA A 39 -10.70 12.79 8.68
N LYS A 40 -10.73 13.29 7.44
CA LYS A 40 -11.08 12.47 6.27
C LYS A 40 -9.97 11.47 5.92
N ASP A 41 -8.71 11.93 5.90
CA ASP A 41 -7.57 11.06 5.63
C ASP A 41 -7.43 9.96 6.70
N GLU A 42 -7.66 10.29 7.98
CA GLU A 42 -7.65 9.32 9.09
C GLU A 42 -8.79 8.29 8.99
N LYS A 43 -9.98 8.72 8.54
CA LYS A 43 -11.10 7.81 8.25
C LYS A 43 -10.74 6.82 7.14
N ILE A 44 -10.09 7.28 6.07
CA ILE A 44 -9.66 6.42 4.96
C ILE A 44 -8.63 5.38 5.44
N VAL A 45 -7.65 5.79 6.24
CA VAL A 45 -6.67 4.85 6.83
C VAL A 45 -7.37 3.83 7.72
N SER A 46 -8.24 4.29 8.61
CA SER A 46 -9.01 3.41 9.51
C SER A 46 -9.89 2.42 8.75
N PHE A 47 -10.53 2.87 7.66
CA PHE A 47 -11.33 2.00 6.80
C PHE A 47 -10.45 0.96 6.09
N ALA A 48 -9.28 1.35 5.58
CA ALA A 48 -8.35 0.45 4.93
C ALA A 48 -7.81 -0.63 5.89
N VAL A 49 -7.52 -0.25 7.14
CA VAL A 49 -7.08 -1.16 8.22
C VAL A 49 -8.21 -2.11 8.63
N ARG A 50 -9.45 -1.63 8.69
CA ARG A 50 -10.61 -2.45 9.04
C ARG A 50 -11.00 -3.41 7.92
N ASN A 51 -10.83 -2.98 6.66
CA ASN A 51 -11.21 -3.74 5.48
C ASN A 51 -10.03 -3.89 4.49
N PRO A 52 -9.01 -4.71 4.80
CA PRO A 52 -7.81 -4.87 3.98
C PRO A 52 -8.08 -5.27 2.53
N PHE A 53 -9.21 -5.91 2.25
CA PHE A 53 -9.64 -6.28 0.90
C PHE A 53 -9.75 -5.08 -0.05
N PHE A 54 -10.15 -3.91 0.47
CA PHE A 54 -10.30 -2.70 -0.34
C PHE A 54 -9.00 -1.90 -0.48
N LEU A 55 -7.95 -2.24 0.26
CA LEU A 55 -6.69 -1.51 0.26
C LEU A 55 -6.09 -1.31 -1.15
N PRO A 56 -6.03 -2.32 -2.05
CA PRO A 56 -5.54 -2.11 -3.41
C PRO A 56 -6.38 -1.13 -4.23
N LEU A 57 -7.70 -1.10 -3.99
CA LEU A 57 -8.62 -0.18 -4.67
C LEU A 57 -8.40 1.26 -4.18
N LEU A 58 -8.28 1.43 -2.86
CA LEU A 58 -8.04 2.73 -2.24
C LEU A 58 -6.70 3.33 -2.66
N ASP A 59 -5.63 2.53 -2.63
CA ASP A 59 -4.28 2.96 -3.06
C ASP A 59 -4.27 3.41 -4.53
N ALA A 60 -4.88 2.61 -5.41
CA ALA A 60 -5.04 2.96 -6.82
C ALA A 60 -5.88 4.24 -7.02
N GLY A 61 -7.04 4.36 -6.36
CA GLY A 61 -7.92 5.53 -6.48
C GLY A 61 -7.30 6.82 -5.94
N LEU A 62 -6.49 6.74 -4.88
CA LEU A 62 -5.78 7.88 -4.31
C LEU A 62 -4.60 8.33 -5.16
N THR A 63 -4.06 7.46 -6.02
CA THR A 63 -2.95 7.81 -6.91
C THR A 63 -3.32 8.95 -7.86
N PHE A 64 -4.55 8.94 -8.37
CA PHE A 64 -5.08 9.97 -9.27
C PHE A 64 -5.70 11.15 -8.52
N SER A 65 -6.43 10.89 -7.43
CA SER A 65 -7.27 11.92 -6.79
C SER A 65 -6.52 12.81 -5.81
N LYS A 66 -5.49 12.29 -5.11
CA LYS A 66 -4.78 13.02 -4.07
C LYS A 66 -3.40 12.44 -3.85
N HIS A 67 -2.44 12.91 -4.65
CA HIS A 67 -1.07 12.39 -4.65
C HIS A 67 -0.38 12.43 -3.27
N LYS A 68 -0.80 13.35 -2.38
CA LYS A 68 -0.28 13.54 -1.01
C LYS A 68 -1.14 12.91 0.10
N SER A 69 -2.00 11.92 -0.20
CA SER A 69 -2.86 11.29 0.82
C SER A 69 -2.06 10.60 1.93
N LEU A 70 -2.61 10.60 3.15
CA LEU A 70 -1.97 9.98 4.32
C LEU A 70 -1.77 8.47 4.11
N LEU A 71 -2.78 7.77 3.59
CA LEU A 71 -2.71 6.33 3.33
C LEU A 71 -1.54 5.99 2.41
N ARG A 72 -1.36 6.73 1.30
CA ARG A 72 -0.24 6.48 0.38
C ARG A 72 1.11 6.74 1.02
N LYS A 73 1.26 7.83 1.79
CA LYS A 73 2.49 8.09 2.54
C LYS A 73 2.85 6.93 3.47
N LYS A 74 1.87 6.43 4.23
CA LYS A 74 2.07 5.29 5.14
C LYS A 74 2.45 4.01 4.40
N ILE A 75 1.78 3.69 3.29
CA ILE A 75 2.13 2.54 2.42
C ILE A 75 3.56 2.69 1.88
N MET A 76 3.94 3.89 1.40
CA MET A 76 5.28 4.15 0.87
C MET A 76 6.37 4.04 1.95
N ILE A 77 6.09 4.44 3.20
CA ILE A 77 7.03 4.21 4.31
C ILE A 77 7.20 2.73 4.58
N MET A 78 6.11 1.95 4.60
CA MET A 78 6.22 0.50 4.78
C MET A 78 6.98 -0.16 3.62
N LEU A 79 6.73 0.29 2.38
CA LEU A 79 7.46 -0.15 1.20
C LEU A 79 8.96 0.11 1.34
N ALA A 80 9.36 1.33 1.69
CA ALA A 80 10.78 1.68 1.87
C ALA A 80 11.46 0.85 2.97
N ILE A 81 10.76 0.56 4.08
CA ILE A 81 11.28 -0.31 5.14
C ILE A 81 11.51 -1.73 4.61
N LEU A 82 10.55 -2.29 3.89
CA LEU A 82 10.65 -3.64 3.34
C LEU A 82 11.73 -3.74 2.26
N GLU A 83 11.79 -2.78 1.35
CA GLU A 83 12.76 -2.72 0.25
C GLU A 83 14.20 -2.58 0.75
N THR A 84 14.41 -1.91 1.89
CA THR A 84 15.74 -1.77 2.52
C THR A 84 16.08 -2.91 3.50
N THR A 85 15.24 -3.94 3.59
CA THR A 85 15.42 -5.08 4.51
C THR A 85 15.83 -6.33 3.71
N PRO A 86 17.04 -6.89 3.93
CA PRO A 86 17.59 -7.99 3.11
C PRO A 86 16.70 -9.22 2.98
N GLU A 87 15.92 -9.54 4.02
CA GLU A 87 15.00 -10.68 4.06
C GLU A 87 13.91 -10.62 2.98
N TYR A 88 13.67 -9.45 2.37
CA TYR A 88 12.69 -9.25 1.29
C TYR A 88 13.32 -9.07 -0.09
N TYR A 89 14.62 -9.33 -0.23
CA TYR A 89 15.35 -9.14 -1.49
C TYR A 89 14.65 -9.82 -2.68
N GLU A 90 14.23 -11.08 -2.54
CA GLU A 90 13.61 -11.85 -3.62
C GLU A 90 12.25 -11.28 -4.10
N GLN A 91 11.55 -10.54 -3.24
CA GLN A 91 10.27 -9.92 -3.54
C GLN A 91 10.45 -8.64 -4.38
N PHE A 92 11.57 -7.94 -4.21
CA PHE A 92 11.88 -6.69 -4.92
C PHE A 92 12.89 -6.87 -6.06
N ASN A 93 13.56 -8.01 -6.14
CA ASN A 93 14.49 -8.32 -7.22
C ASN A 93 13.75 -8.43 -8.57
N THR A 94 14.38 -7.89 -9.62
CA THR A 94 13.81 -7.94 -10.97
C THR A 94 13.76 -9.37 -11.48
N LYS A 95 12.57 -9.83 -11.87
CA LYS A 95 12.39 -11.14 -12.49
C LYS A 95 12.58 -11.05 -13.99
N ASN A 96 13.24 -12.04 -14.59
CA ASN A 96 13.34 -12.15 -16.04
C ASN A 96 11.97 -12.53 -16.63
N TYR A 97 11.42 -11.67 -17.48
CA TYR A 97 10.15 -11.90 -18.19
C TYR A 97 10.44 -12.29 -19.64
N SER A 98 9.94 -13.44 -20.09
CA SER A 98 9.96 -13.84 -21.51
C SER A 98 8.87 -13.11 -22.30
N GLY A 99 9.08 -12.88 -23.61
CA GLY A 99 8.19 -12.09 -24.47
C GLY A 99 6.72 -12.57 -24.53
N VAL A 100 6.44 -13.84 -24.21
CA VAL A 100 5.06 -14.37 -24.13
C VAL A 100 4.24 -13.70 -23.01
N LYS A 101 4.89 -13.05 -22.04
CA LYS A 101 4.21 -12.39 -20.90
C LYS A 101 3.67 -10.99 -21.22
N TRP A 102 3.90 -10.44 -22.42
CA TRP A 102 3.38 -9.11 -22.82
C TRP A 102 1.85 -9.03 -22.78
N ILE A 103 1.15 -10.07 -23.25
CA ILE A 103 -0.32 -10.16 -23.16
C ILE A 103 -0.78 -10.15 -21.70
N GLY A 104 -0.09 -10.90 -20.84
CA GLY A 104 -0.38 -10.92 -19.41
C GLY A 104 -0.09 -9.57 -18.72
N ILE A 105 0.86 -8.78 -19.21
CA ILE A 105 1.11 -7.41 -18.72
C ILE A 105 -0.04 -6.50 -19.14
N PHE A 106 -0.49 -6.58 -20.39
CA PHE A 106 -1.62 -5.79 -20.90
C PHE A 106 -2.89 -6.01 -20.07
N PHE A 107 -3.32 -7.25 -19.87
CA PHE A 107 -4.50 -7.55 -19.05
C PHE A 107 -4.36 -7.08 -17.60
N ARG A 108 -3.16 -7.19 -17.01
CA ARG A 108 -2.88 -6.64 -15.67
C ARG A 108 -2.99 -5.12 -15.64
N GLY A 109 -2.54 -4.44 -16.70
CA GLY A 109 -2.71 -3.00 -16.88
C GLY A 109 -4.18 -2.59 -16.95
N CYS A 110 -4.98 -3.24 -17.80
CA CYS A 110 -6.43 -2.99 -17.88
C CYS A 110 -7.12 -3.20 -16.53
N TRP A 111 -6.77 -4.26 -15.81
CA TRP A 111 -7.32 -4.53 -14.48
C TRP A 111 -6.94 -3.47 -13.45
N ALA A 112 -5.73 -2.91 -13.53
CA ALA A 112 -5.31 -1.80 -12.67
C ALA A 112 -6.16 -0.54 -12.91
N VAL A 113 -6.49 -0.23 -14.17
CA VAL A 113 -7.38 0.89 -14.53
C VAL A 113 -8.78 0.67 -13.96
N ALA A 114 -9.35 -0.53 -14.09
CA ALA A 114 -10.65 -0.85 -13.50
C ALA A 114 -10.67 -0.66 -11.97
N LYS A 115 -9.63 -1.17 -11.29
CA LYS A 115 -9.45 -0.99 -9.84
C LYS A 115 -9.36 0.47 -9.42
N MET A 116 -8.66 1.30 -10.21
CA MET A 116 -8.56 2.73 -9.97
C MET A 116 -9.94 3.41 -10.02
N ILE A 117 -10.76 3.08 -11.03
CA ILE A 117 -12.12 3.63 -11.17
C ILE A 117 -12.98 3.21 -9.97
N MET A 118 -12.99 1.92 -9.62
CA MET A 118 -13.71 1.40 -8.45
C MET A 118 -13.26 2.07 -7.14
N GLY A 119 -11.95 2.24 -6.96
CA GLY A 119 -11.38 2.94 -5.81
C GLY A 119 -11.86 4.38 -5.69
N LYS A 120 -11.92 5.12 -6.81
CA LYS A 120 -12.47 6.48 -6.83
C LYS A 120 -13.94 6.52 -6.40
N PHE A 121 -14.75 5.57 -6.87
CA PHE A 121 -16.15 5.45 -6.43
C PHE A 121 -16.24 5.20 -4.93
N ILE A 122 -15.47 4.26 -4.38
CA ILE A 122 -15.47 3.96 -2.95
C ILE A 122 -15.08 5.20 -2.12
N LEU A 123 -14.06 5.94 -2.54
CA LEU A 123 -13.61 7.17 -1.87
C LEU A 123 -14.66 8.29 -1.86
N MET A 124 -15.66 8.24 -2.74
CA MET A 124 -16.77 9.19 -2.76
C MET A 124 -17.75 8.95 -1.61
N PHE A 125 -17.85 7.71 -1.13
CA PHE A 125 -18.77 7.30 -0.05
C PHE A 125 -18.12 7.26 1.34
N ILE A 126 -16.81 7.53 1.44
CA ILE A 126 -16.04 7.62 2.69
C ILE A 126 -15.76 9.08 3.06
#